data_AF-A0A9E3VQG0-F1
#
_entry.id   AF-A0A9E3VQG0-F1
#
_cell.length_a   1.000
_cell.length_b   1.000
_cell.length_c   1.000
_cell.angle_alpha   90.00
_cell.angle_beta   90.00
_cell.angle_gamma   90.00
#
_symmetry.space_group_name_H-M   'P 1'
#
loop_
_entity.id
_entity.type
_entity.pdbx_description
1 polymer ?
#
loop_
_entity_poly.entity_id
_entity_poly.type
_entity_poly.pdbx_seq_one_letter_code
_entity_poly.pdbx_strand_id
1 'polypeptide(L)'
;MPNLIENGGVEEWIDGEAAPKGFGQESNQYSKLMKESSTIAEGKFAMRQVWSANDGLDSFWNQLHTVVNDIRPGRQYKLSFKAVNRSKNTLVVLVSAINSATEKTLAQRPPLARILVAPCDKFQEFSGVFSVTDAEPLSIIINVCCQTPDTDFPMEIVWDDWQLHY
;
A
#
# COMPACT_ATOMS: atom_id res chain seq x y z
N MET A 1 -4.05 -4.26 -20.24
CA MET A 1 -4.19 -5.46 -19.38
C MET A 1 -4.94 -5.03 -18.13
N PRO A 2 -5.77 -5.88 -17.51
CA PRO A 2 -6.51 -5.48 -16.31
C PRO A 2 -5.54 -5.17 -15.15
N ASN A 3 -5.92 -4.21 -14.32
CA ASN A 3 -5.27 -3.97 -13.04
C ASN A 3 -5.59 -5.14 -12.10
N LEU A 4 -4.58 -5.68 -11.42
CA LEU A 4 -4.75 -6.78 -10.47
C LEU A 4 -5.16 -6.32 -9.06
N ILE A 5 -5.01 -5.03 -8.74
CA ILE A 5 -5.50 -4.48 -7.47
C ILE A 5 -6.99 -4.20 -7.63
N GLU A 6 -7.82 -4.86 -6.82
CA GLU A 6 -9.25 -4.56 -6.76
C GLU A 6 -9.44 -3.10 -6.35
N ASN A 7 -10.23 -2.37 -7.14
CA ASN A 7 -10.54 -0.96 -6.86
C ASN A 7 -9.27 -0.11 -6.63
N GLY A 8 -8.22 -0.33 -7.43
CA GLY A 8 -6.96 0.41 -7.30
C GLY A 8 -7.09 1.93 -7.47
N GLY A 9 -8.11 2.40 -8.17
CA GLY A 9 -8.47 3.83 -8.24
C GLY A 9 -9.25 4.35 -7.04
N VAL A 10 -9.51 3.52 -6.02
CA VAL A 10 -10.13 3.88 -4.73
C VAL A 10 -11.53 4.52 -4.80
N GLU A 11 -12.24 4.28 -5.90
CA GLU A 11 -13.56 4.86 -6.20
C GLU A 11 -14.71 4.17 -5.46
N GLU A 12 -14.55 2.88 -5.12
CA GLU A 12 -15.53 2.12 -4.34
C GLU A 12 -15.23 2.24 -2.84
N TRP A 13 -15.72 3.31 -2.20
CA TRP A 13 -15.61 3.51 -0.75
C TRP A 13 -16.98 3.76 -0.13
N ILE A 14 -17.50 2.77 0.58
CA ILE A 14 -18.80 2.82 1.25
C ILE A 14 -18.71 3.74 2.47
N ASP A 15 -19.70 4.60 2.67
CA ASP A 15 -19.70 5.52 3.81
C ASP A 15 -19.79 4.75 5.13
N GLY A 16 -18.91 5.11 6.07
CA GLY A 16 -18.77 4.43 7.36
C GLY A 16 -17.67 3.36 7.40
N GLU A 17 -17.18 2.89 6.24
CA GLU A 17 -16.07 1.95 6.18
C GLU A 17 -14.72 2.62 6.44
N ALA A 18 -13.83 1.90 7.12
CA ALA A 18 -12.50 2.38 7.48
C ALA A 18 -11.56 2.53 6.27
N ALA A 19 -11.77 1.76 5.20
CA ALA A 19 -10.96 1.73 3.99
C ALA A 19 -11.85 1.53 2.74
N PRO A 20 -11.38 1.90 1.54
CA PRO A 20 -12.08 1.56 0.31
C PRO A 20 -12.06 0.05 0.08
N LYS A 21 -13.02 -0.45 -0.70
CA LYS A 21 -13.08 -1.86 -1.09
C LYS A 21 -11.75 -2.31 -1.70
N GLY A 22 -11.29 -3.51 -1.36
CA GLY A 22 -10.01 -4.05 -1.81
C GLY A 22 -8.81 -3.63 -0.95
N PHE A 23 -8.99 -2.68 -0.03
CA PHE A 23 -7.98 -2.24 0.93
C PHE A 23 -8.43 -2.52 2.37
N GLY A 24 -7.45 -2.65 3.26
CA GLY A 24 -7.67 -2.96 4.67
C GLY A 24 -6.79 -2.13 5.60
N GLN A 25 -7.29 -1.96 6.82
CA GLN A 25 -6.59 -1.44 7.99
C GLN A 25 -7.38 -1.87 9.24
N GLU A 26 -7.08 -3.05 9.80
CA GLU A 26 -7.97 -3.70 10.78
C GLU A 26 -8.06 -2.94 12.11
N SER A 27 -6.92 -2.55 12.68
CA SER A 27 -6.86 -1.79 13.93
C SER A 27 -5.51 -1.09 14.06
N ASN A 28 -5.37 0.09 13.46
CA ASN A 28 -4.16 0.88 13.62
C ASN A 28 -4.40 2.02 14.62
N GLN A 29 -3.67 2.01 15.73
CA GLN A 29 -3.67 3.14 16.68
C GLN A 29 -2.71 4.26 16.25
N TYR A 30 -1.81 3.98 15.29
CA TYR A 30 -0.74 4.86 14.83
C TYR A 30 -1.07 5.60 13.54
N SER A 31 -2.00 5.09 12.72
CA SER A 31 -2.46 5.78 11.51
C SER A 31 -3.94 5.61 11.23
N LYS A 32 -4.52 6.53 10.46
CA LYS A 32 -5.93 6.51 10.10
C LYS A 32 -6.12 6.81 8.62
N LEU A 33 -6.96 6.03 7.96
CA LEU A 33 -7.45 6.29 6.61
C LEU A 33 -8.71 7.16 6.61
N MET A 34 -8.79 8.05 5.63
CA MET A 34 -9.91 8.95 5.41
C MET A 34 -10.16 9.11 3.92
N LYS A 35 -11.43 9.19 3.53
CA LYS A 35 -11.83 9.51 2.16
C LYS A 35 -11.43 10.94 1.82
N GLU A 36 -10.67 11.10 0.74
CA GLU A 36 -10.22 12.39 0.22
C GLU A 36 -11.01 12.76 -1.03
N SER A 37 -11.47 14.02 -1.12
CA SER A 37 -12.30 14.50 -2.25
C SER A 37 -11.83 15.82 -2.87
N SER A 38 -10.74 16.39 -2.36
CA SER A 38 -10.17 17.68 -2.82
C SER A 38 -8.82 17.52 -3.51
N THR A 39 -7.98 16.58 -3.04
CA THR A 39 -6.68 16.26 -3.63
C THR A 39 -6.77 14.89 -4.28
N ILE A 40 -7.14 14.87 -5.56
CA ILE A 40 -7.38 13.64 -6.35
C ILE A 40 -6.51 13.69 -7.60
N ALA A 41 -5.85 12.58 -7.94
CA ALA A 41 -5.09 12.46 -9.18
C ALA A 41 -6.01 12.10 -10.35
N GLU A 42 -6.95 11.18 -10.12
CA GLU A 42 -7.92 10.71 -11.10
C GLU A 42 -9.22 10.26 -10.41
N GLY A 43 -10.37 10.33 -11.09
CA GLY A 43 -11.64 9.87 -10.51
C GLY A 43 -12.28 10.86 -9.54
N LYS A 44 -12.93 10.35 -8.49
CA LYS A 44 -13.71 11.12 -7.51
C LYS A 44 -13.11 11.09 -6.12
N PHE A 45 -12.35 10.05 -5.78
CA PHE A 45 -11.83 9.88 -4.43
C PHE A 45 -10.36 9.54 -4.45
N ALA A 46 -9.68 9.89 -3.37
CA ALA A 46 -8.34 9.41 -3.04
C ALA A 46 -8.35 8.87 -1.59
N MET A 47 -7.27 8.22 -1.17
CA MET A 47 -7.07 7.82 0.23
C MET A 47 -6.14 8.80 0.93
N ARG A 48 -6.62 9.53 1.92
CA ARG A 48 -5.75 10.26 2.85
C ARG A 48 -5.39 9.35 4.02
N GLN A 49 -4.10 9.21 4.29
CA GLN A 49 -3.60 8.50 5.46
C GLN A 49 -2.82 9.48 6.34
N VAL A 50 -3.15 9.50 7.63
CA VAL A 50 -2.48 10.33 8.64
C VAL A 50 -1.88 9.44 9.71
N TRP A 51 -0.60 9.64 10.03
CA TRP A 51 0.10 8.97 11.12
C TRP A 51 0.27 9.90 12.32
N SER A 52 0.01 9.35 13.51
CA SER A 52 0.31 9.95 14.82
C SER A 52 1.59 9.39 15.45
N ALA A 53 2.06 8.23 14.99
CA ALA A 53 3.30 7.59 15.44
C ALA A 53 3.80 6.55 14.42
N ASN A 54 4.98 6.00 14.68
CA ASN A 54 5.64 5.00 13.83
C ASN A 54 4.92 3.64 13.95
N ASP A 55 4.52 3.07 12.80
CA ASP A 55 3.87 1.76 12.70
C ASP A 55 4.73 0.69 12.02
N GLY A 56 6.01 0.97 11.78
CA GLY A 56 6.90 0.09 11.02
C GLY A 56 7.16 -1.28 11.64
N LEU A 57 6.88 -1.45 12.93
CA LEU A 57 6.96 -2.72 13.67
C LEU A 57 5.59 -3.37 13.93
N ASP A 58 4.49 -2.72 13.53
CA ASP A 58 3.15 -3.27 13.69
C ASP A 58 2.89 -4.41 12.69
N SER A 59 1.83 -5.17 12.92
CA SER A 59 1.32 -6.14 11.97
C SER A 59 0.98 -5.45 10.64
N PHE A 60 1.33 -6.07 9.52
CA PHE A 60 0.96 -5.56 8.19
C PHE A 60 -0.56 -5.51 7.98
N TRP A 61 -1.33 -6.34 8.70
CA TRP A 61 -2.80 -6.29 8.72
C TRP A 61 -3.35 -5.03 9.41
N ASN A 62 -2.57 -4.46 10.35
CA ASN A 62 -2.89 -3.18 10.97
C ASN A 62 -2.43 -2.00 10.13
N GLN A 63 -1.54 -2.19 9.16
CA GLN A 63 -1.12 -1.13 8.24
C GLN A 63 -2.14 -0.97 7.10
N LEU A 64 -2.08 0.14 6.36
CA LEU A 64 -2.78 0.22 5.07
C LEU A 64 -2.23 -0.90 4.18
N HIS A 65 -3.11 -1.78 3.72
CA HIS A 65 -2.71 -2.88 2.87
C HIS A 65 -3.76 -3.23 1.81
N THR A 66 -3.32 -3.97 0.79
CA THR A 66 -4.17 -4.71 -0.14
C THR A 66 -3.55 -6.07 -0.43
N VAL A 67 -4.39 -7.08 -0.64
CA VAL A 67 -3.97 -8.45 -0.95
C VAL A 67 -4.31 -8.77 -2.38
N VAL A 68 -3.33 -9.24 -3.14
CA VAL A 68 -3.53 -9.72 -4.51
C VAL A 68 -3.26 -11.21 -4.55
N ASN A 69 -4.30 -11.96 -4.91
CA ASN A 69 -4.27 -13.41 -5.06
C ASN A 69 -3.82 -13.82 -6.47
N ASP A 70 -3.64 -15.12 -6.68
CA ASP A 70 -3.33 -15.72 -8.00
C ASP A 70 -2.06 -15.18 -8.68
N ILE A 71 -1.06 -14.80 -7.88
CA ILE A 71 0.24 -14.35 -8.39
C ILE A 71 1.01 -15.56 -8.92
N ARG A 72 1.40 -15.46 -10.18
CA ARG A 72 2.10 -16.53 -10.90
C ARG A 72 3.61 -16.51 -10.64
N PRO A 73 4.19 -17.66 -10.27
CA PRO A 73 5.64 -17.86 -10.22
C PRO A 73 6.32 -17.61 -11.57
N GLY A 74 7.58 -17.17 -11.54
CA GLY A 74 8.40 -16.90 -12.73
C GLY A 74 7.99 -15.65 -13.53
N ARG A 75 7.00 -14.90 -13.05
CA ARG A 75 6.48 -13.71 -13.71
C ARG A 75 6.99 -12.43 -13.03
N GLN A 76 7.26 -11.43 -13.85
CA GLN A 76 7.62 -10.09 -13.40
C GLN A 76 6.36 -9.24 -13.29
N TYR A 77 6.28 -8.43 -12.24
CA TYR A 77 5.17 -7.53 -11.98
C TYR A 77 5.68 -6.10 -11.81
N LYS A 78 4.90 -5.12 -12.26
CA LYS A 78 5.11 -3.70 -11.98
C LYS A 78 3.99 -3.21 -11.08
N LEU A 79 4.35 -2.75 -9.88
CA LEU A 79 3.49 -1.96 -9.01
C LEU A 79 3.74 -0.48 -9.29
N SER A 80 2.69 0.30 -9.50
CA SER A 80 2.73 1.75 -9.54
C SER A 80 1.56 2.35 -8.76
N PHE A 81 1.75 3.56 -8.23
CA PHE A 81 0.71 4.33 -7.57
C PHE A 81 1.08 5.81 -7.62
N LYS A 82 0.10 6.70 -7.46
CA LYS A 82 0.32 8.13 -7.32
C LYS A 82 0.21 8.52 -5.85
N ALA A 83 1.10 9.40 -5.40
CA ALA A 83 1.02 9.92 -4.04
C ALA A 83 1.43 11.39 -3.93
N VAL A 84 0.88 12.07 -2.92
CA VAL A 84 1.33 13.38 -2.42
C VAL A 84 1.84 13.18 -0.99
N ASN A 85 3.15 13.29 -0.79
CA ASN A 85 3.78 13.22 0.53
C ASN A 85 4.22 14.62 0.97
N ARG A 86 3.35 15.35 1.67
CA ARG A 86 3.68 16.70 2.17
C ARG A 86 4.52 16.69 3.46
N SER A 87 4.82 15.52 4.00
CA SER A 87 5.68 15.40 5.16
C SER A 87 7.15 15.52 4.76
N LYS A 88 8.03 15.74 5.75
CA LYS A 88 9.48 15.68 5.53
C LYS A 88 10.02 14.24 5.51
N ASN A 89 9.19 13.27 5.87
CA ASN A 89 9.59 11.89 6.04
C ASN A 89 9.48 11.13 4.71
N THR A 90 10.30 10.09 4.55
CA THR A 90 10.15 9.13 3.46
C THR A 90 9.38 7.92 3.96
N LEU A 91 8.26 7.61 3.32
CA LEU A 91 7.47 6.41 3.61
C LEU A 91 7.92 5.23 2.75
N VAL A 92 7.53 4.02 3.16
CA VAL A 92 7.89 2.80 2.46
C VAL A 92 6.62 2.02 2.10
N VAL A 93 6.48 1.69 0.82
CA VAL A 93 5.54 0.67 0.35
C VAL A 93 6.31 -0.63 0.15
N LEU A 94 5.86 -1.69 0.82
CA LEU A 94 6.46 -3.01 0.76
C LEU A 94 5.54 -3.94 -0.02
N VAL A 95 6.15 -4.83 -0.80
CA VAL A 95 5.47 -5.97 -1.41
C VAL A 95 6.05 -7.22 -0.79
N SER A 96 5.22 -8.05 -0.16
CA SER A 96 5.66 -9.27 0.50
C SER A 96 4.85 -10.47 0.03
N ALA A 97 5.50 -11.62 -0.12
CA ALA A 97 4.81 -12.88 -0.36
C ALA A 97 4.11 -13.36 0.93
N ILE A 98 2.86 -13.77 0.81
CA ILE A 98 2.07 -14.37 1.89
C ILE A 98 1.54 -15.74 1.46
N ASN A 99 1.32 -16.61 2.44
CA ASN A 99 0.60 -17.85 2.22
C ASN A 99 -0.90 -17.59 2.41
N SER A 100 -1.69 -17.66 1.35
CA SER A 100 -3.13 -17.37 1.37
C SER A 100 -3.95 -18.31 2.27
N ALA A 101 -3.47 -19.52 2.54
CA ALA A 101 -4.15 -20.45 3.44
C ALA A 101 -3.97 -20.10 4.93
N THR A 102 -2.91 -19.35 5.26
CA THR A 102 -2.57 -19.02 6.66
C THR A 102 -2.56 -17.52 6.94
N GLU A 103 -2.64 -16.69 5.91
CA GLU A 103 -2.55 -15.23 5.98
C GLU A 103 -1.30 -14.74 6.74
N LYS A 104 -0.26 -15.57 6.76
CA LYS A 104 1.03 -15.25 7.35
C LYS A 104 1.99 -14.90 6.24
N THR A 105 2.84 -13.90 6.52
CA THR A 105 4.07 -13.75 5.77
C THR A 105 4.85 -15.05 5.86
N LEU A 106 5.55 -15.36 4.77
CA LEU A 106 6.54 -16.43 4.78
C LEU A 106 7.73 -15.94 5.62
N ALA A 107 7.53 -15.98 6.94
CA ALA A 107 8.43 -15.46 7.95
C ALA A 107 9.83 -15.98 7.66
N GLN A 108 10.78 -15.06 7.42
CA GLN A 108 12.18 -15.23 6.94
C GLN A 108 12.46 -14.72 5.53
N ARG A 109 11.46 -14.31 4.75
CA ARG A 109 11.71 -13.76 3.40
C ARG A 109 11.80 -12.23 3.41
N PRO A 110 12.79 -11.64 2.71
CA PRO A 110 12.79 -10.21 2.46
C PRO A 110 11.57 -9.83 1.59
N PRO A 111 11.13 -8.57 1.64
CA PRO A 111 10.09 -8.09 0.73
C PRO A 111 10.55 -8.24 -0.73
N LEU A 112 9.60 -8.59 -1.61
CA LEU A 112 9.79 -8.71 -3.05
C LEU A 112 10.12 -7.36 -3.70
N ALA A 113 9.56 -6.27 -3.17
CA ALA A 113 9.89 -4.91 -3.54
C ALA A 113 9.78 -3.97 -2.34
N ARG A 114 10.58 -2.90 -2.41
CA ARG A 114 10.57 -1.78 -1.47
C ARG A 114 10.57 -0.49 -2.28
N ILE A 115 9.47 0.25 -2.23
CA ILE A 115 9.28 1.51 -2.96
C ILE A 115 9.32 2.65 -1.94
N LEU A 116 10.22 3.60 -2.14
CA LEU A 116 10.37 4.77 -1.28
C LEU A 116 9.47 5.90 -1.78
N VAL A 117 8.68 6.45 -0.88
CA VAL A 117 7.77 7.57 -1.15
C VAL A 117 8.37 8.82 -0.52
N ALA A 118 9.25 9.48 -1.27
CA ALA A 118 9.91 10.71 -0.85
C ALA A 118 8.92 11.89 -0.77
N PRO A 119 9.26 12.96 -0.02
CA PRO A 119 8.47 14.18 0.02
C PRO A 119 8.16 14.77 -1.38
N CYS A 120 6.91 15.15 -1.60
CA CYS A 120 6.44 15.81 -2.82
C CYS A 120 5.17 16.66 -2.57
N ASP A 121 5.12 17.85 -3.18
CA ASP A 121 4.00 18.79 -3.01
C ASP A 121 2.83 18.55 -3.97
N LYS A 122 3.02 17.67 -4.95
CA LYS A 122 2.06 17.31 -6.00
C LYS A 122 2.11 15.81 -6.23
N PHE A 123 1.06 15.26 -6.85
CA PHE A 123 1.03 13.86 -7.21
C PHE A 123 2.25 13.50 -8.06
N GLN A 124 2.99 12.52 -7.59
CA GLN A 124 4.05 11.86 -8.33
C GLN A 124 3.72 10.37 -8.44
N GLU A 125 4.05 9.79 -9.59
CA GLU A 125 4.01 8.34 -9.75
C GLU A 125 5.24 7.74 -9.07
N PHE A 126 5.00 6.77 -8.19
CA PHE A 126 6.01 5.91 -7.62
C PHE A 126 5.79 4.51 -8.17
N SER A 127 6.88 3.80 -8.45
CA SER A 127 6.77 2.44 -8.97
C SER A 127 7.94 1.54 -8.58
N GLY A 128 7.70 0.25 -8.65
CA GLY A 128 8.70 -0.79 -8.41
C GLY A 128 8.37 -2.03 -9.22
N VAL A 129 9.42 -2.75 -9.61
CA VAL A 129 9.32 -4.01 -10.35
C VAL A 129 9.80 -5.12 -9.43
N PHE A 130 9.06 -6.24 -9.39
CA PHE A 130 9.44 -7.41 -8.63
C PHE A 130 9.14 -8.70 -9.40
N SER A 131 9.69 -9.81 -8.93
CA SER A 131 9.44 -11.13 -9.51
C SER A 131 9.14 -12.11 -8.39
N VAL A 132 8.24 -13.04 -8.68
CA VAL A 132 7.84 -14.07 -7.73
C VAL A 132 8.48 -15.38 -8.16
N THR A 133 9.32 -15.99 -7.32
CA THR A 133 10.16 -17.13 -7.73
C THR A 133 9.67 -18.49 -7.23
N ASP A 134 8.85 -18.55 -6.19
CA ASP A 134 8.42 -19.82 -5.60
C ASP A 134 7.18 -20.38 -6.28
N ALA A 135 6.98 -21.71 -6.26
CA ALA A 135 6.03 -22.40 -7.13
C ALA A 135 4.60 -22.59 -6.56
N GLU A 136 4.36 -22.28 -5.29
CA GLU A 136 3.05 -22.46 -4.64
C GLU A 136 2.08 -21.33 -5.01
N PRO A 137 0.74 -21.44 -4.79
CA PRO A 137 -0.15 -20.32 -5.08
C PRO A 137 0.22 -19.15 -4.18
N LEU A 138 0.94 -18.20 -4.75
CA LEU A 138 1.42 -17.05 -4.01
C LEU A 138 0.36 -15.97 -4.10
N SER A 139 0.01 -15.49 -2.92
CA SER A 139 -0.62 -14.19 -2.81
C SER A 139 0.46 -13.23 -2.35
N ILE A 140 0.30 -11.96 -2.73
CA ILE A 140 1.14 -10.90 -2.19
C ILE A 140 0.28 -9.99 -1.35
N ILE A 141 0.92 -9.42 -0.34
CA ILE A 141 0.41 -8.25 0.33
C ILE A 141 1.25 -7.04 -0.07
N ILE A 142 0.57 -5.96 -0.38
CA ILE A 142 1.16 -4.64 -0.58
C ILE A 142 0.76 -3.82 0.64
N ASN A 143 1.72 -3.37 1.43
CA ASN A 143 1.46 -2.62 2.66
C ASN A 143 2.30 -1.35 2.76
N VAL A 144 1.77 -0.34 3.46
CA VAL A 144 2.41 0.97 3.67
C VAL A 144 2.83 1.09 5.12
N CYS A 145 4.10 1.45 5.36
CA CYS A 145 4.61 1.53 6.73
C CYS A 145 5.64 2.66 6.90
N CYS A 146 5.63 3.26 8.09
CA CYS A 146 6.59 4.26 8.52
C CYS A 146 7.79 3.60 9.21
N GLN A 147 8.89 3.36 8.49
CA GLN A 147 10.04 2.62 9.04
C GLN A 147 11.18 3.49 9.60
N THR A 148 11.09 4.82 9.53
CA THR A 148 12.20 5.69 9.92
C THR A 148 12.17 6.02 11.42
N PRO A 149 13.27 5.83 12.17
CA PRO A 149 13.33 6.20 13.59
C PRO A 149 13.24 7.72 13.79
N ASP A 150 13.74 8.51 12.85
CA ASP A 150 13.71 9.97 12.87
C ASP A 150 12.50 10.52 12.08
N THR A 151 11.29 10.11 12.45
CA THR A 151 10.06 10.56 11.78
C THR A 151 9.38 11.66 12.57
N ASP A 152 9.10 12.79 11.90
CA ASP A 152 8.26 13.85 12.46
C ASP A 152 6.77 13.49 12.33
N PHE A 153 6.01 13.62 13.43
CA PHE A 153 4.55 13.44 13.43
C PHE A 153 3.83 14.74 13.83
N PRO A 154 2.60 14.99 13.34
CA PRO A 154 1.83 14.13 12.45
C PRO A 154 2.38 14.13 11.02
N MET A 155 2.22 13.00 10.34
CA MET A 155 2.55 12.84 8.92
C MET A 155 1.29 12.57 8.13
N GLU A 156 1.23 13.07 6.90
CA GLU A 156 0.10 12.89 6.01
C GLU A 156 0.57 12.54 4.61
N ILE A 157 -0.08 11.54 4.01
CA ILE A 157 0.01 11.23 2.59
C ILE A 157 -1.38 11.11 1.99
N VAL A 158 -1.53 11.54 0.74
CA VAL A 158 -2.67 11.21 -0.12
C VAL A 158 -2.22 10.20 -1.17
N TRP A 159 -2.90 9.06 -1.24
CA TRP A 159 -2.66 7.94 -2.16
C TRP A 159 -3.77 7.86 -3.20
N ASP A 160 -3.40 7.53 -4.43
CA ASP A 160 -4.35 7.37 -5.53
C ASP A 160 -3.78 6.44 -6.63
N ASP A 161 -4.67 5.93 -7.49
CA ASP A 161 -4.36 5.22 -8.73
C ASP A 161 -3.34 4.07 -8.57
N TRP A 162 -3.63 3.13 -7.66
CA TRP A 162 -2.84 1.93 -7.44
C TRP A 162 -3.02 0.94 -8.58
N GLN A 163 -1.91 0.54 -9.18
CA GLN A 163 -1.88 -0.33 -10.35
C GLN A 163 -0.88 -1.46 -10.17
N LEU A 164 -1.32 -2.68 -10.47
CA LEU A 164 -0.45 -3.85 -10.55
C LEU A 164 -0.69 -4.58 -11.87
N HIS A 165 0.40 -4.75 -12.63
CA HIS A 165 0.40 -5.41 -13.94
C HIS A 165 1.55 -6.40 -14.06
N TYR A 166 1.48 -7.30 -15.05
CA TYR A 166 2.51 -8.28 -15.39
C TYR A 166 2.73 -8.41 -16.90
#